data_AF-A0A504JB74-F1
#
_entry.id   AF-A0A504JB74-F1
#
_cell.length_a   1.000
_cell.length_b   1.000
_cell.length_c   1.000
_cell.angle_alpha   90.00
_cell.angle_beta   90.00
_cell.angle_gamma   90.00
#
_symmetry.space_group_name_H-M   'P 1'
#
loop_
_entity.id
_entity.type
_entity.pdbx_description
1 polymer ?
#
loop_
_entity_poly.entity_id
_entity_poly.type
_entity_poly.pdbx_seq_one_letter_code
_entity_poly.pdbx_strand_id
1 'polypeptide(L)'
;MKNTFFYTLIIFFLSITVFAQEGKQIKVQSDRTIKDQNRFPGATILAKVDKQVYMQHEGIEIWCDQAVHYGEDRFVKALGNVIIKQGDTLTMTSKYAEYNGNTQFAYARDQVFMETPSNTLSTDTLFFDRLKQQAYYRSGGTVKDSSNTLTSKIGRYFMDRKQYSFNTDVKIVNPENTVDSDRLDYFTENGHAYLYGPSTVKGKESTLYCERGFYDTKVKTGYAIQNAKIDYDERTVFGDSIFYNSAIQFASATNNIKVLDTANQSVITGHYAEVFKDKDSVFITKRALAATLQENDSIFIHSDTLMITGKPNHRIMNGFYDVRIYKSTMSGKSDSINVNQTTGYTRMLGNPILWSQRNQMTGDTIILISNTKTEKLDSLKVYENAFLAQEDTLKAGYNQVKGQILYGLFKDNELYQVDIDKNTETIFFQRESEGELKLIGINKVLSSSIRMLMSNREIEDVYYYQNIDGTLYREIDLPENARELSGLNWRGEEQIKSKADLFRGEAPLELIKIKGIPLPKVEDDFFDEDTVKRLEDNKSEGSRLLEQELKDAELKETNEKLDSLQNLDTITPKTEIKEDVEKETRKDQKKTSMIDLDMSRTAKERDSITVTTLQYKEEENNKVIDSLQKQ
;
A
#
# COMPACT_ATOMS: atom_id res chain seq x y z
N MET A 1 48.11 -69.85 -21.79
CA MET A 1 48.03 -69.29 -23.17
C MET A 1 48.16 -67.78 -23.01
N LYS A 2 49.39 -67.24 -23.17
CA LYS A 2 49.85 -66.47 -24.36
C LYS A 2 49.04 -65.17 -24.51
N ASN A 3 49.53 -63.94 -24.37
CA ASN A 3 50.86 -63.29 -24.53
C ASN A 3 50.85 -61.98 -23.68
N THR A 4 51.80 -61.70 -22.78
CA THR A 4 53.05 -60.91 -22.97
C THR A 4 52.92 -59.61 -23.79
N PHE A 5 53.13 -58.45 -23.16
CA PHE A 5 54.27 -57.55 -23.46
C PHE A 5 54.45 -56.43 -22.40
N PHE A 6 55.70 -56.03 -22.21
CA PHE A 6 56.29 -55.23 -21.13
C PHE A 6 56.85 -53.92 -21.73
N TYR A 7 57.09 -52.90 -20.87
CA TYR A 7 57.87 -51.65 -21.07
C TYR A 7 57.13 -50.53 -21.83
N THR A 8 57.23 -49.22 -21.54
CA THR A 8 58.27 -48.43 -20.86
C THR A 8 57.71 -47.04 -20.49
N LEU A 9 58.20 -46.48 -19.40
CA LEU A 9 58.19 -45.05 -19.06
C LEU A 9 58.89 -44.24 -20.17
N ILE A 10 58.19 -43.31 -20.83
CA ILE A 10 58.80 -42.19 -21.57
C ILE A 10 58.04 -40.91 -21.21
N ILE A 11 58.75 -40.06 -20.46
CA ILE A 11 58.48 -38.66 -20.24
C ILE A 11 58.51 -37.95 -21.60
N PHE A 12 57.39 -37.34 -22.00
CA PHE A 12 57.39 -36.31 -23.03
C PHE A 12 56.78 -35.05 -22.43
N PHE A 13 57.65 -34.09 -22.11
CA PHE A 13 57.30 -32.69 -21.94
C PHE A 13 56.59 -32.23 -23.21
N LEU A 14 55.26 -32.16 -23.19
CA LEU A 14 54.51 -31.42 -24.19
C LEU A 14 54.24 -30.05 -23.59
N SER A 15 55.06 -29.09 -24.02
CA SER A 15 54.85 -27.67 -23.85
C SER A 15 53.44 -27.34 -24.35
N ILE A 16 52.50 -27.13 -23.43
CA ILE A 16 51.23 -26.51 -23.74
C ILE A 16 51.56 -25.04 -24.00
N THR A 17 51.89 -24.72 -25.25
CA THR A 17 51.81 -23.35 -25.74
C THR A 17 50.35 -22.97 -25.66
N VAL A 18 49.98 -22.28 -24.59
CA VAL A 18 48.77 -21.48 -24.51
C VAL A 18 48.91 -20.45 -25.62
N PHE A 19 48.33 -20.74 -26.79
CA PHE A 19 48.01 -19.68 -27.73
C PHE A 19 46.94 -18.84 -27.04
N ALA A 20 47.36 -17.78 -26.36
CA ALA A 20 46.47 -16.66 -26.11
C ALA A 20 45.90 -16.28 -27.47
N GLN A 21 44.57 -16.37 -27.64
CA GLN A 21 43.93 -15.76 -28.80
C GLN A 21 44.30 -14.29 -28.76
N GLU A 22 45.15 -13.83 -29.68
CA GLU A 22 45.39 -12.42 -29.86
C GLU A 22 44.05 -11.76 -30.15
N GLY A 23 43.59 -10.91 -29.23
CA GLY A 23 42.38 -10.11 -29.41
C GLY A 23 42.42 -9.39 -30.76
N LYS A 24 41.26 -9.36 -31.44
CA LYS A 24 41.17 -8.77 -32.78
C LYS A 24 41.66 -7.32 -32.77
N GLN A 25 42.47 -6.94 -33.75
CA GLN A 25 42.88 -5.54 -33.88
C GLN A 25 41.70 -4.65 -34.29
N ILE A 26 41.75 -3.38 -33.92
CA ILE A 26 40.80 -2.36 -34.38
C ILE A 26 41.16 -2.02 -35.83
N LYS A 27 40.24 -2.28 -36.76
CA LYS A 27 40.42 -1.89 -38.16
C LYS A 27 40.18 -0.39 -38.28
N VAL A 28 41.08 0.33 -38.94
CA VAL A 28 40.99 1.79 -39.10
C VAL A 28 41.15 2.18 -40.57
N GLN A 29 40.39 3.19 -41.00
CA GLN A 29 40.44 3.80 -42.32
C GLN A 29 40.33 5.32 -42.19
N SER A 30 41.23 6.05 -42.84
CA SER A 30 41.27 7.52 -42.80
C SER A 30 41.87 8.11 -44.07
N ASP A 31 41.47 9.33 -44.43
CA ASP A 31 42.06 10.08 -45.54
C ASP A 31 43.48 10.56 -45.23
N ARG A 32 43.73 10.91 -43.96
CA ARG A 32 45.03 11.40 -43.51
C ARG A 32 45.51 10.68 -42.26
N THR A 33 46.77 10.24 -42.33
CA THR A 33 47.46 9.53 -41.25
C THR A 33 48.74 10.28 -40.90
N ILE A 34 48.93 10.59 -39.61
CA ILE A 34 50.09 11.32 -39.08
C ILE A 34 50.68 10.53 -37.92
N LYS A 35 52.00 10.38 -37.89
CA LYS A 35 52.74 9.84 -36.74
C LYS A 35 53.54 10.97 -36.10
N ASP A 36 53.13 11.39 -34.90
CA ASP A 36 53.84 12.40 -34.10
C ASP A 36 54.28 11.76 -32.78
N GLN A 37 55.48 11.17 -32.80
CA GLN A 37 56.05 10.44 -31.66
C GLN A 37 56.39 11.36 -30.47
N ASN A 38 56.48 12.68 -30.69
CA ASN A 38 56.80 13.62 -29.61
C ASN A 38 55.56 13.98 -28.78
N ARG A 39 54.39 14.09 -29.44
CA ARG A 39 53.12 14.40 -28.75
C ARG A 39 52.31 13.17 -28.38
N PHE A 40 52.40 12.11 -29.16
CA PHE A 40 51.68 10.86 -28.94
C PHE A 40 52.59 9.65 -29.24
N PRO A 41 53.47 9.28 -28.29
CA PRO A 41 54.34 8.11 -28.44
C PRO A 41 53.52 6.84 -28.75
N GLY A 42 53.94 6.07 -29.74
CA GLY A 42 53.26 4.81 -30.12
C GLY A 42 51.90 4.98 -30.81
N ALA A 43 51.38 6.20 -30.93
CA ALA A 43 50.06 6.44 -31.52
C ALA A 43 50.12 6.81 -33.01
N THR A 44 49.03 6.52 -33.70
CA THR A 44 48.76 7.03 -35.04
C THR A 44 47.57 7.98 -34.98
N ILE A 45 47.78 9.22 -35.41
CA ILE A 45 46.72 10.24 -35.51
C ILE A 45 46.06 10.09 -36.88
N LEU A 46 44.75 9.88 -36.87
CA LEU A 46 43.89 9.73 -38.04
C LEU A 46 43.01 10.97 -38.13
N ALA A 47 42.90 11.59 -39.29
CA ALA A 47 42.10 12.81 -39.46
C ALA A 47 41.28 12.78 -40.75
N LYS A 48 40.10 13.38 -40.68
CA LYS A 48 39.21 13.66 -41.81
C LYS A 48 39.82 14.70 -42.74
N VAL A 49 39.65 14.48 -44.05
CA VAL A 49 39.79 15.53 -45.08
C VAL A 49 38.44 15.69 -45.77
N ASP A 50 37.99 14.66 -46.48
CA ASP A 50 36.68 14.62 -47.14
C ASP A 50 35.74 13.65 -46.43
N LYS A 51 36.26 12.49 -46.01
CA LYS A 51 35.53 11.42 -45.32
C LYS A 51 35.95 11.33 -43.85
N GLN A 52 34.98 11.07 -42.99
CA GLN A 52 35.23 10.82 -41.56
C GLN A 52 36.16 9.61 -41.39
N VAL A 53 36.96 9.64 -40.33
CA VAL A 53 37.75 8.49 -39.89
C VAL A 53 36.76 7.38 -39.54
N TYR A 54 36.95 6.21 -40.13
CA TYR A 54 36.12 5.03 -39.91
C TYR A 54 36.92 3.96 -39.18
N MET A 55 36.32 3.37 -38.16
CA MET A 55 36.94 2.33 -37.35
C MET A 55 35.95 1.22 -37.11
N GLN A 56 36.43 -0.02 -37.11
CA GLN A 56 35.60 -1.20 -36.92
C GLN A 56 36.28 -2.19 -35.98
N HIS A 57 35.56 -2.60 -34.94
CA HIS A 57 36.01 -3.63 -34.03
C HIS A 57 34.83 -4.49 -33.57
N GLU A 58 34.90 -5.80 -33.84
CA GLU A 58 33.90 -6.79 -33.43
C GLU A 58 32.44 -6.46 -33.74
N GLY A 59 32.19 -5.88 -34.92
CA GLY A 59 30.84 -5.53 -35.38
C GLY A 59 30.34 -4.17 -34.89
N ILE A 60 31.14 -3.45 -34.10
CA ILE A 60 30.92 -2.04 -33.76
C ILE A 60 31.64 -1.18 -34.79
N GLU A 61 30.93 -0.21 -35.32
CA GLU A 61 31.43 0.77 -36.28
C GLU A 61 31.49 2.15 -35.62
N ILE A 62 32.62 2.84 -35.77
CA ILE A 62 32.86 4.15 -35.17
C ILE A 62 33.30 5.12 -36.27
N TRP A 63 32.63 6.27 -36.36
CA TRP A 63 33.02 7.39 -37.21
C TRP A 63 33.39 8.59 -36.35
N CYS A 64 34.38 9.37 -36.76
CA CYS A 64 34.73 10.63 -36.11
C CYS A 64 35.54 11.56 -37.04
N ASP A 65 35.73 12.81 -36.64
CA ASP A 65 36.54 13.77 -37.40
C ASP A 65 38.05 13.54 -37.19
N GLN A 66 38.46 13.14 -35.99
CA GLN A 66 39.85 12.80 -35.67
C GLN A 66 39.89 11.60 -34.71
N ALA A 67 40.82 10.68 -34.92
CA ALA A 67 41.10 9.61 -33.98
C ALA A 67 42.59 9.56 -33.59
N VAL A 68 42.87 9.11 -32.37
CA VAL A 68 44.22 8.75 -31.92
C VAL A 68 44.19 7.25 -31.62
N HIS A 69 44.86 6.46 -32.45
CA HIS A 69 44.85 5.00 -32.39
C HIS A 69 46.19 4.47 -31.89
N TYR A 70 46.17 3.77 -30.77
CA TYR A 70 47.31 3.07 -30.17
C TYR A 70 47.15 1.58 -30.50
N GLY A 71 47.79 1.14 -31.58
CA GLY A 71 47.59 -0.20 -32.14
C GLY A 71 48.03 -1.33 -31.20
N GLU A 72 49.18 -1.15 -30.54
CA GLU A 72 49.72 -2.12 -29.55
C GLU A 72 48.81 -2.24 -28.33
N ASP A 73 48.28 -1.11 -27.84
CA ASP A 73 47.40 -1.06 -26.67
C ASP A 73 45.94 -1.38 -27.00
N ARG A 74 45.63 -1.64 -28.28
CA ARG A 74 44.26 -1.79 -28.82
C ARG A 74 43.32 -0.69 -28.34
N PHE A 75 43.83 0.54 -28.25
CA PHE A 75 43.12 1.66 -27.65
C PHE A 75 42.89 2.77 -28.67
N VAL A 76 41.73 3.40 -28.59
CA VAL A 76 41.35 4.46 -29.50
C VAL A 76 40.64 5.60 -28.81
N LYS A 77 41.03 6.82 -29.16
CA LYS A 77 40.32 8.06 -28.82
C LYS A 77 39.66 8.59 -30.09
N ALA A 78 38.36 8.79 -30.08
CA ALA A 78 37.59 9.41 -31.15
C ALA A 78 37.19 10.83 -30.73
N LEU A 79 37.44 11.82 -31.60
CA LEU A 79 37.21 13.23 -31.35
C LEU A 79 36.42 13.85 -32.50
N GLY A 80 35.41 14.65 -32.15
CA GLY A 80 34.59 15.42 -33.08
C GLY A 80 33.58 14.56 -33.83
N ASN A 81 32.30 14.95 -33.76
CA ASN A 81 31.17 14.30 -34.45
C ASN A 81 31.26 12.77 -34.42
N VAL A 82 31.46 12.21 -33.21
CA VAL A 82 31.62 10.78 -33.02
C VAL A 82 30.27 10.11 -33.23
N ILE A 83 30.23 9.06 -34.03
CA ILE A 83 29.06 8.22 -34.27
C ILE A 83 29.50 6.78 -34.02
N ILE A 84 28.80 6.07 -33.14
CA ILE A 84 29.01 4.64 -32.89
C ILE A 84 27.74 3.90 -33.31
N LYS A 85 27.88 2.86 -34.12
CA LYS A 85 26.77 1.98 -34.51
C LYS A 85 27.06 0.53 -34.22
N GLN A 86 26.01 -0.19 -33.81
CA GLN A 86 26.02 -1.64 -33.65
C GLN A 86 24.88 -2.24 -34.47
N GLY A 87 25.19 -2.55 -35.74
CA GLY A 87 24.18 -2.95 -36.73
C GLY A 87 23.01 -1.97 -36.76
N ASP A 88 21.80 -2.52 -36.81
CA ASP A 88 20.55 -1.73 -36.83
C ASP A 88 19.95 -1.49 -35.44
N THR A 89 20.64 -1.92 -34.37
CA THR A 89 20.07 -1.99 -33.02
C THR A 89 20.37 -0.78 -32.15
N LEU A 90 21.46 -0.06 -32.45
CA LEU A 90 21.96 1.02 -31.61
C LEU A 90 22.75 2.04 -32.46
N THR A 91 22.42 3.32 -32.29
CA THR A 91 23.24 4.44 -32.75
C THR A 91 23.53 5.36 -31.57
N MET A 92 24.79 5.74 -31.37
CA MET A 92 25.19 6.69 -30.34
C MET A 92 26.02 7.81 -30.98
N THR A 93 25.81 9.05 -30.56
CA THR A 93 26.58 10.22 -30.96
C THR A 93 27.17 10.93 -29.75
N SER A 94 28.35 11.53 -29.91
CA SER A 94 29.03 12.35 -28.89
C SER A 94 30.09 13.25 -29.51
N LYS A 95 30.72 14.16 -28.73
CA LYS A 95 31.94 14.86 -29.20
C LYS A 95 33.22 14.08 -28.95
N TYR A 96 33.19 13.16 -28.01
CA TYR A 96 34.35 12.39 -27.60
C TYR A 96 33.97 10.98 -27.19
N ALA A 97 34.78 10.00 -27.59
CA ALA A 97 34.68 8.64 -27.10
C ALA A 97 36.05 7.99 -26.97
N GLU A 98 36.17 7.05 -26.03
CA GLU A 98 37.31 6.17 -25.84
C GLU A 98 36.83 4.73 -25.88
N TYR A 99 37.66 3.87 -26.47
CA TYR A 99 37.46 2.44 -26.40
C TYR A 99 38.80 1.73 -26.25
N ASN A 100 38.89 0.84 -25.26
CA ASN A 100 40.04 -0.01 -25.03
C ASN A 100 39.65 -1.47 -25.31
N GLY A 101 40.26 -2.07 -26.32
CA GLY A 101 39.99 -3.46 -26.73
C GLY A 101 40.52 -4.51 -25.76
N ASN A 102 41.51 -4.18 -24.92
CA ASN A 102 42.03 -5.09 -23.91
C ASN A 102 41.13 -5.15 -22.68
N THR A 103 40.67 -3.99 -22.18
CA THR A 103 39.75 -3.92 -21.04
C THR A 103 38.30 -4.13 -21.46
N GLN A 104 38.00 -3.95 -22.75
CA GLN A 104 36.65 -3.90 -23.32
C GLN A 104 35.75 -2.85 -22.69
N PHE A 105 36.36 -1.77 -22.20
CA PHE A 105 35.67 -0.64 -21.60
C PHE A 105 35.54 0.49 -22.62
N ALA A 106 34.35 1.07 -22.70
CA ALA A 106 34.05 2.21 -23.54
C ALA A 106 33.55 3.39 -22.70
N TYR A 107 33.89 4.59 -23.15
CA TYR A 107 33.55 5.83 -22.48
C TYR A 107 33.19 6.89 -23.51
N ALA A 108 32.11 7.61 -23.32
CA ALA A 108 31.72 8.73 -24.17
C ALA A 108 31.34 9.92 -23.31
N ARG A 109 31.68 11.13 -23.78
CA ARG A 109 31.37 12.38 -23.07
C ARG A 109 31.04 13.51 -24.03
N ASP A 110 30.52 14.59 -23.46
CA ASP A 110 30.06 15.81 -24.13
C ASP A 110 28.92 15.53 -25.13
N GLN A 111 27.69 15.82 -24.71
CA GLN A 111 26.46 15.67 -25.53
C GLN A 111 26.27 14.24 -26.04
N VAL A 112 26.30 13.26 -25.14
CA VAL A 112 26.01 11.88 -25.50
C VAL A 112 24.53 11.73 -25.79
N PHE A 113 24.20 11.27 -26.99
CA PHE A 113 22.86 10.90 -27.40
C PHE A 113 22.88 9.48 -27.95
N MET A 114 22.01 8.62 -27.43
CA MET A 114 21.90 7.23 -27.82
C MET A 114 20.47 6.95 -28.27
N GLU A 115 20.34 6.22 -29.36
CA GLU A 115 19.08 5.87 -30.01
C GLU A 115 19.04 4.36 -30.26
N THR A 116 17.91 3.77 -29.86
CA THR A 116 17.52 2.38 -30.12
C THR A 116 16.17 2.39 -30.85
N PRO A 117 15.71 1.28 -31.44
CA PRO A 117 14.41 1.23 -32.11
C PRO A 117 13.22 1.65 -31.24
N SER A 118 13.32 1.52 -29.91
CA SER A 118 12.23 1.83 -28.99
C SER A 118 12.44 3.09 -28.15
N ASN A 119 13.69 3.46 -27.85
CA ASN A 119 14.00 4.48 -26.84
C ASN A 119 15.22 5.34 -27.23
N THR A 120 15.27 6.54 -26.65
CA THR A 120 16.44 7.43 -26.72
C THR A 120 16.96 7.75 -25.32
N LEU A 121 18.27 7.98 -25.21
CA LEU A 121 18.95 8.43 -23.99
C LEU A 121 19.79 9.67 -24.33
N SER A 122 19.67 10.71 -23.51
CA SER A 122 20.54 11.88 -23.54
C SER A 122 21.22 12.06 -22.19
N THR A 123 22.55 12.17 -22.19
CA THR A 123 23.38 12.39 -21.00
C THR A 123 24.66 13.14 -21.37
N ASP A 124 25.37 13.67 -20.39
CA ASP A 124 26.68 14.26 -20.63
C ASP A 124 27.77 13.19 -20.80
N THR A 125 27.74 12.14 -19.97
CA THR A 125 28.79 11.12 -19.91
C THR A 125 28.15 9.73 -19.79
N LEU A 126 28.63 8.80 -20.61
CA LEU A 126 28.17 7.41 -20.64
C LEU A 126 29.35 6.45 -20.59
N PHE A 127 29.24 5.44 -19.74
CA PHE A 127 30.20 4.36 -19.59
C PHE A 127 29.57 3.06 -20.07
N PHE A 128 30.39 2.19 -20.66
CA PHE A 128 29.97 0.85 -21.05
C PHE A 128 31.08 -0.15 -20.76
N ASP A 129 30.80 -1.09 -19.87
CA ASP A 129 31.64 -2.24 -19.58
C ASP A 129 31.09 -3.46 -20.29
N ARG A 130 31.79 -3.88 -21.35
CA ARG A 130 31.35 -5.01 -22.16
C ARG A 130 31.55 -6.35 -21.47
N LEU A 131 32.51 -6.52 -20.56
CA LEU A 131 32.66 -7.78 -19.83
C LEU A 131 31.47 -8.00 -18.90
N LYS A 132 31.07 -6.95 -18.18
CA LYS A 132 29.90 -7.00 -17.28
C LYS A 132 28.57 -6.85 -18.01
N GLN A 133 28.58 -6.47 -19.28
CA GLN A 133 27.38 -6.16 -20.07
C GLN A 133 26.52 -5.07 -19.41
N GLN A 134 27.18 -3.99 -18.99
CA GLN A 134 26.56 -2.88 -18.25
C GLN A 134 26.86 -1.54 -18.90
N ALA A 135 25.81 -0.75 -19.12
CA ALA A 135 25.93 0.65 -19.50
C ALA A 135 25.41 1.54 -18.38
N TYR A 136 26.09 2.65 -18.08
CA TYR A 136 25.66 3.54 -17.01
C TYR A 136 26.08 5.00 -17.20
N TYR A 137 25.32 5.90 -16.59
CA TYR A 137 25.63 7.32 -16.49
C TYR A 137 25.49 7.78 -15.04
N ARG A 138 26.24 8.83 -14.70
CA ARG A 138 26.22 9.47 -13.37
C ARG A 138 26.05 11.00 -13.45
N SER A 139 26.09 11.57 -14.65
CA SER A 139 26.00 13.02 -14.89
C SER A 139 24.56 13.51 -15.09
N GLY A 140 23.58 12.69 -14.76
CA GLY A 140 22.18 12.91 -15.12
C GLY A 140 21.87 12.43 -16.53
N GLY A 141 20.68 11.86 -16.68
CA GLY A 141 20.22 11.32 -17.95
C GLY A 141 18.73 11.51 -18.15
N THR A 142 18.35 11.68 -19.40
CA THR A 142 16.96 11.71 -19.85
C THR A 142 16.72 10.56 -20.82
N VAL A 143 15.83 9.64 -20.47
CA VAL A 143 15.39 8.54 -21.32
C VAL A 143 13.99 8.87 -21.85
N LYS A 144 13.77 8.74 -23.16
CA LYS A 144 12.45 8.96 -23.77
C LYS A 144 12.06 7.76 -24.63
N ASP A 145 10.81 7.33 -24.47
CA ASP A 145 10.15 6.36 -25.33
C ASP A 145 8.97 7.02 -26.08
N SER A 146 8.08 6.21 -26.67
CA SER A 146 6.91 6.71 -27.42
C SER A 146 5.90 7.49 -26.58
N SER A 147 5.89 7.33 -25.26
CA SER A 147 4.86 7.86 -24.36
C SER A 147 5.38 8.39 -23.01
N ASN A 148 6.61 8.04 -22.62
CA ASN A 148 7.19 8.37 -21.33
C ASN A 148 8.49 9.19 -21.51
N THR A 149 8.69 10.15 -20.62
CA THR A 149 9.99 10.81 -20.40
C THR A 149 10.44 10.53 -18.97
N LEU A 150 11.60 9.89 -18.83
CA LEU A 150 12.23 9.59 -17.55
C LEU A 150 13.49 10.44 -17.39
N THR A 151 13.66 11.05 -16.22
CA THR A 151 14.89 11.73 -15.81
C THR A 151 15.43 11.13 -14.51
N SER A 152 16.75 10.99 -14.39
CA SER A 152 17.40 10.61 -13.13
C SER A 152 18.84 11.13 -13.07
N LYS A 153 19.47 11.14 -11.89
CA LYS A 153 20.89 11.48 -11.76
C LYS A 153 21.80 10.32 -12.17
N ILE A 154 21.43 9.11 -11.77
CA ILE A 154 22.20 7.90 -11.99
C ILE A 154 21.31 6.87 -12.68
N GLY A 155 21.79 6.32 -13.79
CA GLY A 155 21.10 5.26 -14.50
C GLY A 155 22.05 4.15 -14.89
N ARG A 156 21.61 2.91 -14.73
CA ARG A 156 22.36 1.69 -15.08
C ARG A 156 21.44 0.74 -15.83
N TYR A 157 21.96 0.17 -16.91
CA TYR A 157 21.30 -0.87 -17.68
C TYR A 157 22.13 -2.15 -17.60
N PHE A 158 21.49 -3.22 -17.13
CA PHE A 158 22.03 -4.57 -17.01
C PHE A 158 21.46 -5.41 -18.15
N MET A 159 22.29 -5.72 -19.14
CA MET A 159 21.84 -6.36 -20.38
C MET A 159 21.57 -7.87 -20.19
N ASP A 160 22.33 -8.51 -19.30
CA ASP A 160 22.21 -9.93 -18.92
C ASP A 160 20.81 -10.28 -18.39
N ARG A 161 20.24 -9.41 -17.55
CA ARG A 161 18.93 -9.56 -16.91
C ARG A 161 17.88 -8.56 -17.41
N LYS A 162 18.19 -7.81 -18.47
CA LYS A 162 17.32 -6.84 -19.16
C LYS A 162 16.63 -5.84 -18.20
N GLN A 163 17.42 -5.31 -17.27
CA GLN A 163 16.95 -4.46 -16.17
C GLN A 163 17.54 -3.05 -16.27
N TYR A 164 16.70 -2.04 -16.16
CA TYR A 164 17.10 -0.67 -15.87
C TYR A 164 17.01 -0.39 -14.37
N SER A 165 18.01 0.28 -13.83
CA SER A 165 18.04 0.82 -12.46
C SER A 165 18.28 2.31 -12.57
N PHE A 166 17.35 3.11 -12.08
CA PHE A 166 17.47 4.56 -11.99
C PHE A 166 17.48 4.95 -10.52
N ASN A 167 18.41 5.81 -10.15
CA ASN A 167 18.69 6.18 -8.78
C ASN A 167 18.85 7.70 -8.68
N THR A 168 18.33 8.26 -7.59
CA THR A 168 18.40 9.67 -7.20
C THR A 168 17.63 10.59 -8.15
N ASP A 169 16.63 11.29 -7.60
CA ASP A 169 15.73 12.21 -8.30
C ASP A 169 15.08 11.57 -9.55
N VAL A 170 14.56 10.34 -9.40
CA VAL A 170 13.89 9.66 -10.50
C VAL A 170 12.53 10.29 -10.73
N LYS A 171 12.30 10.78 -11.94
CA LYS A 171 11.03 11.34 -12.36
C LYS A 171 10.59 10.77 -13.69
N ILE A 172 9.38 10.23 -13.73
CA ILE A 172 8.73 9.74 -14.95
C ILE A 172 7.54 10.62 -15.24
N VAL A 173 7.41 11.10 -16.47
CA VAL A 173 6.29 11.89 -16.94
C VAL A 173 5.69 11.20 -18.16
N ASN A 174 4.39 10.92 -18.10
CA ASN A 174 3.59 10.50 -19.24
C ASN A 174 2.25 11.25 -19.27
N PRO A 175 1.43 11.12 -20.33
CA PRO A 175 0.18 11.87 -20.45
C PRO A 175 -0.84 11.64 -19.33
N GLU A 176 -0.74 10.51 -18.63
CA GLU A 176 -1.70 10.11 -17.61
C GLU A 176 -1.22 10.43 -16.19
N ASN A 177 0.07 10.24 -15.91
CA ASN A 177 0.64 10.25 -14.58
C ASN A 177 2.07 10.84 -14.55
N THR A 178 2.44 11.38 -13.40
CA THR A 178 3.82 11.71 -13.03
C THR A 178 4.24 10.85 -11.84
N VAL A 179 5.42 10.21 -11.92
CA VAL A 179 6.00 9.42 -10.84
C VAL A 179 7.28 10.10 -10.38
N ASP A 180 7.39 10.39 -9.09
CA ASP A 180 8.60 10.87 -8.41
C ASP A 180 9.06 9.76 -7.45
N SER A 181 10.34 9.37 -7.47
CA SER A 181 10.89 8.30 -6.62
C SER A 181 12.40 8.50 -6.39
N ASP A 182 12.91 7.95 -5.28
CA ASP A 182 14.35 7.87 -5.02
C ASP A 182 15.03 6.81 -5.90
N ARG A 183 14.39 5.66 -6.11
CA ARG A 183 14.89 4.59 -6.98
C ARG A 183 13.76 3.89 -7.73
N LEU A 184 14.06 3.52 -8.96
CA LEU A 184 13.20 2.73 -9.84
C LEU A 184 14.00 1.60 -10.49
N ASP A 185 13.55 0.36 -10.28
CA ASP A 185 14.06 -0.79 -11.00
C ASP A 185 12.99 -1.28 -11.99
N TYR A 186 13.32 -1.34 -13.27
CA TYR A 186 12.40 -1.75 -14.34
C TYR A 186 12.94 -2.95 -15.12
N PHE A 187 12.18 -4.04 -15.12
CA PHE A 187 12.48 -5.27 -15.85
C PHE A 187 11.70 -5.31 -17.16
N THR A 188 12.40 -5.17 -18.27
CA THR A 188 11.75 -5.02 -19.59
C THR A 188 11.05 -6.30 -20.08
N GLU A 189 11.53 -7.47 -19.68
CA GLU A 189 11.01 -8.76 -20.17
C GLU A 189 9.60 -9.05 -19.68
N ASN A 190 9.34 -8.81 -18.39
CA ASN A 190 8.04 -9.04 -17.75
C ASN A 190 7.24 -7.76 -17.54
N GLY A 191 7.85 -6.57 -17.63
CA GLY A 191 7.17 -5.30 -17.41
C GLY A 191 7.02 -4.94 -15.92
N HIS A 192 7.81 -5.55 -15.04
CA HIS A 192 7.77 -5.23 -13.62
C HIS A 192 8.55 -3.96 -13.30
N ALA A 193 7.90 -3.01 -12.63
CA ALA A 193 8.49 -1.81 -12.07
C ALA A 193 8.46 -1.87 -10.54
N TYR A 194 9.60 -1.59 -9.92
CA TYR A 194 9.76 -1.54 -8.47
C TYR A 194 10.20 -0.15 -8.05
N LEU A 195 9.50 0.43 -7.08
CA LEU A 195 9.83 1.72 -6.48
C LEU A 195 10.39 1.49 -5.07
N TYR A 196 11.48 2.17 -4.76
CA TYR A 196 12.15 2.06 -3.46
C TYR A 196 12.46 3.45 -2.90
N GLY A 197 12.18 3.62 -1.62
CA GLY A 197 12.26 4.92 -0.95
C GLY A 197 10.97 5.74 -1.15
N PRO A 198 10.87 6.92 -0.50
CA PRO A 198 9.79 7.87 -0.69
C PRO A 198 9.41 8.04 -2.17
N SER A 199 8.21 7.58 -2.52
CA SER A 199 7.72 7.53 -3.89
C SER A 199 6.33 8.13 -3.95
N THR A 200 6.10 9.01 -4.93
CA THR A 200 4.80 9.64 -5.18
C THR A 200 4.38 9.42 -6.63
N VAL A 201 3.19 8.86 -6.82
CA VAL A 201 2.54 8.70 -8.13
C VAL A 201 1.35 9.65 -8.20
N LYS A 202 1.47 10.69 -9.00
CA LYS A 202 0.43 11.70 -9.24
C LYS A 202 -0.29 11.39 -10.54
N GLY A 203 -1.54 10.94 -10.45
CA GLY A 203 -2.45 10.81 -11.59
C GLY A 203 -3.39 12.01 -11.71
N LYS A 204 -4.31 11.95 -12.68
CA LYS A 204 -5.30 13.01 -12.93
C LYS A 204 -6.27 13.25 -11.77
N GLU A 205 -6.65 12.18 -11.07
CA GLU A 205 -7.71 12.21 -10.04
C GLU A 205 -7.23 11.77 -8.65
N SER A 206 -6.00 11.27 -8.54
CA SER A 206 -5.47 10.77 -7.27
C SER A 206 -3.97 10.90 -7.18
N THR A 207 -3.46 10.99 -5.95
CA THR A 207 -2.04 10.95 -5.63
C THR A 207 -1.78 9.82 -4.66
N LEU A 208 -0.94 8.88 -5.05
CA LEU A 208 -0.46 7.78 -4.22
C LEU A 208 0.92 8.10 -3.68
N TYR A 209 1.14 7.88 -2.39
CA TYR A 209 2.44 7.88 -1.74
C TYR A 209 2.73 6.51 -1.14
N CYS A 210 3.99 6.05 -1.24
CA CYS A 210 4.49 4.84 -0.58
C CYS A 210 6.02 4.89 -0.47
N GLU A 211 6.60 4.04 0.36
CA GLU A 211 8.06 3.86 0.42
C GLU A 211 8.53 2.62 -0.34
N ARG A 212 7.60 1.71 -0.67
CA ARG A 212 7.85 0.51 -1.44
C ARG A 212 6.70 0.25 -2.40
N GLY A 213 6.98 0.33 -3.69
CA GLY A 213 5.99 0.16 -4.75
C GLY A 213 6.34 -0.99 -5.69
N PHE A 214 5.32 -1.68 -6.18
CA PHE A 214 5.41 -2.60 -7.30
C PHE A 214 4.30 -2.29 -8.29
N TYR A 215 4.61 -2.36 -9.58
CA TYR A 215 3.64 -2.23 -10.64
C TYR A 215 3.98 -3.16 -11.81
N ASP A 216 3.00 -3.94 -12.24
CA ASP A 216 3.08 -4.72 -13.47
C ASP A 216 2.45 -3.91 -14.61
N THR A 217 3.25 -3.51 -15.59
CA THR A 217 2.79 -2.67 -16.71
C THR A 217 1.95 -3.44 -17.73
N LYS A 218 2.00 -4.77 -17.74
CA LYS A 218 1.24 -5.63 -18.68
C LYS A 218 -0.16 -5.91 -18.17
N VAL A 219 -0.30 -6.35 -16.91
CA VAL A 219 -1.63 -6.61 -16.31
C VAL A 219 -2.22 -5.37 -15.61
N LYS A 220 -1.42 -4.32 -15.43
CA LYS A 220 -1.81 -3.03 -14.86
C LYS A 220 -2.31 -3.10 -13.41
N THR A 221 -1.64 -3.93 -12.62
CA THR A 221 -1.86 -4.10 -11.19
C THR A 221 -0.64 -3.63 -10.40
N GLY A 222 -0.85 -3.06 -9.21
CA GLY A 222 0.24 -2.63 -8.35
C GLY A 222 -0.03 -2.78 -6.87
N TYR A 223 1.05 -2.71 -6.10
CA TYR A 223 1.06 -2.71 -4.64
C TYR A 223 1.85 -1.50 -4.15
N ALA A 224 1.29 -0.81 -3.16
CA ALA A 224 1.98 0.19 -2.36
C ALA A 224 2.07 -0.36 -0.93
N ILE A 225 3.27 -0.32 -0.35
CA ILE A 225 3.56 -0.82 0.98
C ILE A 225 4.36 0.24 1.72
N GLN A 226 4.20 0.27 3.04
CA GLN A 226 4.91 1.14 3.97
C GLN A 226 4.52 2.61 3.81
N ASN A 227 3.83 3.13 4.83
CA ASN A 227 3.25 4.47 4.84
C ASN A 227 2.37 4.74 3.59
N ALA A 228 1.67 3.70 3.10
CA ALA A 228 0.88 3.81 1.89
C ALA A 228 -0.32 4.74 2.13
N LYS A 229 -0.43 5.74 1.26
CA LYS A 229 -1.44 6.80 1.37
C LYS A 229 -1.96 7.14 -0.02
N ILE A 230 -3.28 7.22 -0.18
CA ILE A 230 -3.91 7.72 -1.40
C ILE A 230 -4.77 8.93 -1.06
N ASP A 231 -4.49 10.04 -1.72
CA ASP A 231 -5.34 11.22 -1.74
C ASP A 231 -6.18 11.22 -3.03
N TYR A 232 -7.49 11.37 -2.90
CA TYR A 232 -8.41 11.55 -4.04
C TYR A 232 -9.59 12.42 -3.60
N ASP A 233 -10.00 13.37 -4.43
CA ASP A 233 -11.03 14.37 -4.09
C ASP A 233 -10.78 15.02 -2.70
N GLU A 234 -11.73 14.89 -1.77
CA GLU A 234 -11.70 15.41 -0.40
C GLU A 234 -11.39 14.29 0.62
N ARG A 235 -10.67 13.25 0.17
CA ARG A 235 -10.41 12.04 0.92
C ARG A 235 -8.95 11.64 0.95
N THR A 236 -8.57 11.08 2.09
CA THR A 236 -7.27 10.44 2.28
C THR A 236 -7.46 9.05 2.85
N VAL A 237 -6.91 8.05 2.17
CA VAL A 237 -6.91 6.65 2.61
C VAL A 237 -5.50 6.26 3.01
N PHE A 238 -5.36 5.78 4.24
CA PHE A 238 -4.13 5.18 4.76
C PHE A 238 -4.31 3.67 4.87
N GLY A 239 -3.21 2.93 4.76
CA GLY A 239 -3.13 1.51 5.11
C GLY A 239 -1.69 1.04 5.10
N ASP A 240 -1.42 -0.11 5.73
CA ASP A 240 -0.08 -0.70 5.70
C ASP A 240 0.27 -1.22 4.30
N SER A 241 -0.75 -1.70 3.57
CA SER A 241 -0.66 -2.08 2.16
C SER A 241 -1.91 -1.68 1.40
N ILE A 242 -1.70 -1.18 0.18
CA ILE A 242 -2.76 -0.87 -0.78
C ILE A 242 -2.46 -1.61 -2.08
N PHE A 243 -3.43 -2.40 -2.54
CA PHE A 243 -3.46 -3.01 -3.85
C PHE A 243 -4.35 -2.19 -4.79
N TYR A 244 -3.92 -2.07 -6.04
CA TYR A 244 -4.67 -1.37 -7.08
C TYR A 244 -4.69 -2.17 -8.37
N ASN A 245 -5.88 -2.26 -8.97
CA ASN A 245 -6.09 -2.81 -10.30
C ASN A 245 -6.80 -1.76 -11.18
N SER A 246 -6.05 -1.20 -12.12
CA SER A 246 -6.56 -0.14 -13.01
C SER A 246 -7.54 -0.67 -14.06
N ALA A 247 -7.48 -1.95 -14.44
CA ALA A 247 -8.33 -2.50 -15.50
C ALA A 247 -9.80 -2.58 -15.08
N ILE A 248 -10.05 -2.80 -13.78
CA ILE A 248 -11.40 -2.91 -13.19
C ILE A 248 -11.71 -1.79 -12.19
N GLN A 249 -10.86 -0.76 -12.10
CA GLN A 249 -10.98 0.38 -11.17
C GLN A 249 -11.24 -0.06 -9.71
N PHE A 250 -10.50 -1.08 -9.29
CA PHE A 250 -10.62 -1.69 -7.97
C PHE A 250 -9.38 -1.38 -7.13
N ALA A 251 -9.59 -1.10 -5.86
CA ALA A 251 -8.52 -1.00 -4.88
C ALA A 251 -8.91 -1.75 -3.60
N SER A 252 -7.90 -2.26 -2.89
CA SER A 252 -8.09 -2.80 -1.55
C SER A 252 -6.96 -2.38 -0.63
N ALA A 253 -7.30 -2.07 0.63
CA ALA A 253 -6.32 -1.75 1.66
C ALA A 253 -6.35 -2.82 2.75
N THR A 254 -5.19 -3.08 3.37
CA THR A 254 -5.02 -4.08 4.41
C THR A 254 -4.27 -3.48 5.60
N ASN A 255 -4.79 -3.77 6.80
CA ASN A 255 -4.32 -3.32 8.12
C ASN A 255 -4.27 -1.79 8.31
N ASN A 256 -4.57 -1.35 9.54
CA ASN A 256 -4.47 0.04 10.00
C ASN A 256 -5.10 1.04 9.03
N ILE A 257 -6.26 0.67 8.49
CA ILE A 257 -6.93 1.45 7.47
C ILE A 257 -7.58 2.63 8.14
N LYS A 258 -7.33 3.80 7.60
CA LYS A 258 -7.96 5.04 8.03
C LYS A 258 -8.38 5.83 6.81
N VAL A 259 -9.65 6.10 6.70
CA VAL A 259 -10.24 6.94 5.66
C VAL A 259 -10.64 8.25 6.31
N LEU A 260 -10.01 9.34 5.91
CA LEU A 260 -10.39 10.70 6.28
C LEU A 260 -11.26 11.27 5.16
N ASP A 261 -12.44 11.76 5.49
CA ASP A 261 -13.32 12.49 4.57
C ASP A 261 -13.53 13.90 5.14
N THR A 262 -12.83 14.88 4.56
CA THR A 262 -12.87 16.27 5.05
C THR A 262 -14.17 16.96 4.70
N ALA A 263 -14.85 16.52 3.66
CA ALA A 263 -16.13 17.07 3.21
C ALA A 263 -17.25 16.81 4.22
N ASN A 264 -17.27 15.59 4.77
CA ASN A 264 -18.29 15.12 5.71
C ASN A 264 -17.80 15.09 7.16
N GLN A 265 -16.60 15.64 7.43
CA GLN A 265 -15.96 15.62 8.76
C GLN A 265 -16.03 14.25 9.43
N SER A 266 -15.70 13.20 8.66
CA SER A 266 -15.79 11.81 9.12
C SER A 266 -14.47 11.07 8.99
N VAL A 267 -14.29 10.11 9.89
CA VAL A 267 -13.15 9.20 9.94
C VAL A 267 -13.68 7.79 10.01
N ILE A 268 -13.30 6.95 9.05
CA ILE A 268 -13.66 5.53 9.05
C ILE A 268 -12.38 4.72 9.22
N THR A 269 -12.43 3.72 10.09
CA THR A 269 -11.29 2.86 10.40
C THR A 269 -11.68 1.39 10.26
N GLY A 270 -10.69 0.54 10.00
CA GLY A 270 -10.84 -0.90 9.90
C GLY A 270 -9.53 -1.56 9.52
N HIS A 271 -9.55 -2.86 9.25
CA HIS A 271 -8.33 -3.61 8.92
C HIS A 271 -8.41 -4.36 7.58
N TYR A 272 -9.54 -4.28 6.90
CA TYR A 272 -9.65 -4.61 5.48
C TYR A 272 -10.65 -3.68 4.80
N ALA A 273 -10.32 -3.18 3.62
CA ALA A 273 -11.20 -2.33 2.84
C ALA A 273 -11.13 -2.66 1.36
N GLU A 274 -12.27 -2.56 0.67
CA GLU A 274 -12.39 -2.64 -0.78
C GLU A 274 -13.07 -1.36 -1.29
N VAL A 275 -12.58 -0.84 -2.41
CA VAL A 275 -13.17 0.31 -3.11
C VAL A 275 -13.42 -0.06 -4.56
N PHE A 276 -14.65 0.15 -5.00
CA PHE A 276 -15.08 0.02 -6.39
C PHE A 276 -15.45 1.40 -6.91
N LYS A 277 -14.56 2.03 -7.68
CA LYS A 277 -14.73 3.41 -8.12
C LYS A 277 -16.00 3.60 -8.97
N ASP A 278 -16.25 2.69 -9.91
CA ASP A 278 -17.43 2.74 -10.80
C ASP A 278 -18.77 2.67 -10.05
N LYS A 279 -18.76 2.13 -8.82
CA LYS A 279 -19.94 2.00 -7.97
C LYS A 279 -20.01 3.07 -6.87
N ASP A 280 -18.97 3.92 -6.75
CA ASP A 280 -18.77 4.83 -5.61
C ASP A 280 -19.04 4.14 -4.27
N SER A 281 -18.50 2.92 -4.13
CA SER A 281 -18.74 2.02 -3.00
C SER A 281 -17.45 1.73 -2.25
N VAL A 282 -17.51 1.94 -0.94
CA VAL A 282 -16.46 1.61 0.02
C VAL A 282 -16.99 0.54 0.96
N PHE A 283 -16.27 -0.57 1.05
CA PHE A 283 -16.53 -1.67 1.96
C PHE A 283 -15.39 -1.74 2.97
N ILE A 284 -15.68 -1.73 4.27
CA ILE A 284 -14.69 -1.78 5.34
C ILE A 284 -15.13 -2.79 6.39
N THR A 285 -14.22 -3.66 6.82
CA THR A 285 -14.48 -4.72 7.79
C THR A 285 -13.27 -4.91 8.73
N LYS A 286 -13.38 -5.87 9.65
CA LYS A 286 -12.43 -6.18 10.72
C LYS A 286 -12.27 -4.98 11.65
N ARG A 287 -13.20 -4.86 12.60
CA ARG A 287 -13.31 -3.73 13.56
C ARG A 287 -13.60 -2.41 12.86
N ALA A 288 -14.64 -2.42 12.02
CA ALA A 288 -15.04 -1.26 11.25
C ALA A 288 -15.71 -0.23 12.17
N LEU A 289 -15.15 0.97 12.21
CA LEU A 289 -15.67 2.07 13.03
C LEU A 289 -15.76 3.34 12.18
N ALA A 290 -16.96 3.90 12.07
CA ALA A 290 -17.20 5.24 11.54
C ALA A 290 -17.37 6.23 12.69
N ALA A 291 -16.65 7.35 12.61
CA ALA A 291 -16.78 8.49 13.51
C ALA A 291 -17.13 9.72 12.67
N THR A 292 -18.26 10.35 12.95
CA THR A 292 -18.72 11.55 12.23
C THR A 292 -18.95 12.67 13.22
N LEU A 293 -18.43 13.86 12.93
CA LEU A 293 -18.74 15.06 13.69
C LEU A 293 -20.14 15.55 13.34
N GLN A 294 -20.98 15.78 14.36
CA GLN A 294 -22.31 16.33 14.22
C GLN A 294 -22.50 17.44 15.24
N GLU A 295 -22.71 18.67 14.79
CA GLU A 295 -22.68 19.87 15.63
C GLU A 295 -21.36 19.98 16.44
N ASN A 296 -21.41 19.76 17.75
CA ASN A 296 -20.28 19.83 18.69
C ASN A 296 -19.92 18.47 19.31
N ASP A 297 -20.56 17.38 18.87
CA ASP A 297 -20.34 16.03 19.42
C ASP A 297 -20.09 15.03 18.28
N SER A 298 -19.40 13.94 18.57
CA SER A 298 -19.11 12.89 17.58
C SER A 298 -20.03 11.70 17.78
N ILE A 299 -20.58 11.20 16.67
CA ILE A 299 -21.28 9.92 16.63
C ILE A 299 -20.29 8.84 16.20
N PHE A 300 -20.25 7.75 16.97
CA PHE A 300 -19.47 6.57 16.68
C PHE A 300 -20.39 5.42 16.32
N ILE A 301 -20.14 4.76 15.19
CA ILE A 301 -20.89 3.60 14.73
C ILE A 301 -19.89 2.51 14.40
N HIS A 302 -19.93 1.44 15.19
CA HIS A 302 -19.15 0.23 15.01
C HIS A 302 -20.02 -0.88 14.46
N SER A 303 -19.47 -1.71 13.59
CA SER A 303 -20.08 -2.97 13.15
C SER A 303 -19.00 -3.93 12.64
N ASP A 304 -19.38 -5.19 12.39
CA ASP A 304 -18.48 -6.13 11.72
C ASP A 304 -18.06 -5.61 10.34
N THR A 305 -19.05 -5.09 9.61
CA THR A 305 -18.87 -4.57 8.24
C THR A 305 -19.63 -3.27 8.06
N LEU A 306 -18.94 -2.26 7.49
CA LEU A 306 -19.51 -0.99 7.05
C LEU A 306 -19.43 -0.89 5.52
N MET A 307 -20.53 -0.47 4.90
CA MET A 307 -20.60 -0.18 3.47
C MET A 307 -21.13 1.22 3.24
N ILE A 308 -20.37 2.03 2.51
CA ILE A 308 -20.70 3.43 2.23
C ILE A 308 -20.82 3.62 0.72
N THR A 309 -21.94 4.18 0.28
CA THR A 309 -22.24 4.43 -1.13
C THR A 309 -22.83 5.82 -1.36
N GLY A 310 -22.89 6.25 -2.63
CA GLY A 310 -23.51 7.53 -3.05
C GLY A 310 -22.53 8.69 -3.03
N LYS A 311 -22.85 9.84 -3.65
CA LYS A 311 -21.93 10.98 -3.82
C LYS A 311 -21.67 11.75 -2.51
N PRO A 312 -20.67 12.66 -2.45
CA PRO A 312 -20.53 13.60 -1.32
C PRO A 312 -21.86 14.30 -0.96
N ASN A 313 -22.13 14.47 0.34
CA ASN A 313 -23.38 14.99 0.91
C ASN A 313 -24.66 14.15 0.64
N HIS A 314 -24.56 13.04 -0.09
CA HIS A 314 -25.67 12.13 -0.42
C HIS A 314 -25.29 10.69 -0.09
N ARG A 315 -24.54 10.51 1.00
CA ARG A 315 -24.00 9.20 1.38
C ARG A 315 -25.08 8.35 2.05
N ILE A 316 -25.03 7.06 1.73
CA ILE A 316 -25.78 6.00 2.41
C ILE A 316 -24.75 5.10 3.08
N MET A 317 -24.84 4.98 4.40
CA MET A 317 -24.01 4.07 5.18
C MET A 317 -24.87 2.90 5.69
N ASN A 318 -24.41 1.69 5.44
CA ASN A 318 -24.99 0.47 5.97
C ASN A 318 -23.97 -0.18 6.91
N GLY A 319 -24.40 -0.51 8.12
CA GLY A 319 -23.64 -1.35 9.04
C GLY A 319 -24.34 -2.70 9.17
N PHE A 320 -23.56 -3.77 9.04
CA PHE A 320 -24.05 -5.14 9.11
C PHE A 320 -23.40 -5.86 10.30
N TYR A 321 -24.24 -6.57 11.03
CA TYR A 321 -23.92 -7.42 12.18
C TYR A 321 -23.31 -6.67 13.38
N ASP A 322 -23.92 -6.90 14.56
CA ASP A 322 -23.51 -6.32 15.86
C ASP A 322 -23.20 -4.82 15.78
N VAL A 323 -24.15 -4.07 15.21
CA VAL A 323 -24.04 -2.61 15.15
C VAL A 323 -24.12 -2.04 16.56
N ARG A 324 -23.17 -1.17 16.88
CA ARG A 324 -23.08 -0.47 18.16
C ARG A 324 -22.88 1.02 17.91
N ILE A 325 -23.71 1.83 18.54
CA ILE A 325 -23.75 3.27 18.39
C ILE A 325 -23.41 3.92 19.72
N TYR A 326 -22.55 4.94 19.69
CA TYR A 326 -22.22 5.75 20.85
C TYR A 326 -22.17 7.24 20.50
N LYS A 327 -22.86 8.03 21.32
CA LYS A 327 -22.85 9.50 21.37
C LYS A 327 -22.93 9.89 22.85
N SER A 328 -22.54 11.11 23.23
CA SER A 328 -22.53 11.52 24.65
C SER A 328 -23.90 11.41 25.33
N THR A 329 -25.00 11.61 24.59
CA THR A 329 -26.37 11.62 25.11
C THR A 329 -27.15 10.34 24.83
N MET A 330 -26.67 9.46 23.94
CA MET A 330 -27.37 8.24 23.56
C MET A 330 -26.41 7.14 23.14
N SER A 331 -26.84 5.90 23.32
CA SER A 331 -26.18 4.73 22.74
C SER A 331 -27.22 3.78 22.19
N GLY A 332 -26.80 2.86 21.32
CA GLY A 332 -27.71 1.87 20.77
C GLY A 332 -26.99 0.63 20.29
N LYS A 333 -27.74 -0.45 20.16
CA LYS A 333 -27.27 -1.72 19.61
C LYS A 333 -28.35 -2.34 18.72
N SER A 334 -27.94 -2.92 17.60
CA SER A 334 -28.85 -3.61 16.67
C SER A 334 -28.09 -4.62 15.84
N ASP A 335 -28.79 -5.49 15.12
CA ASP A 335 -28.12 -6.36 14.14
C ASP A 335 -27.57 -5.53 12.97
N SER A 336 -28.40 -4.66 12.40
CA SER A 336 -28.04 -3.89 11.21
C SER A 336 -28.51 -2.42 11.32
N ILE A 337 -27.87 -1.53 10.58
CA ILE A 337 -28.21 -0.10 10.52
C ILE A 337 -28.13 0.43 9.09
N ASN A 338 -29.04 1.35 8.75
CA ASN A 338 -29.00 2.12 7.51
C ASN A 338 -29.12 3.61 7.85
N VAL A 339 -28.09 4.38 7.50
CA VAL A 339 -28.04 5.83 7.68
C VAL A 339 -28.06 6.48 6.31
N ASN A 340 -29.04 7.35 6.06
CA ASN A 340 -29.21 8.06 4.80
C ASN A 340 -29.12 9.57 5.03
N GLN A 341 -28.01 10.17 4.61
CA GLN A 341 -27.72 11.59 4.85
C GLN A 341 -28.71 12.52 4.14
N THR A 342 -29.19 12.15 2.94
CA THR A 342 -30.13 12.97 2.16
C THR A 342 -31.50 13.09 2.82
N THR A 343 -31.96 12.03 3.48
CA THR A 343 -33.28 11.99 4.13
C THR A 343 -33.22 12.29 5.63
N GLY A 344 -32.03 12.20 6.24
CA GLY A 344 -31.85 12.30 7.70
C GLY A 344 -32.31 11.05 8.46
N TYR A 345 -32.66 9.96 7.76
CA TYR A 345 -33.11 8.72 8.38
C TYR A 345 -31.96 7.84 8.84
N THR A 346 -32.05 7.37 10.08
CA THR A 346 -31.23 6.29 10.63
C THR A 346 -32.16 5.16 11.07
N ARG A 347 -32.09 4.01 10.40
CA ARG A 347 -32.92 2.83 10.66
C ARG A 347 -32.08 1.75 11.31
N MET A 348 -32.48 1.32 12.50
CA MET A 348 -31.88 0.21 13.23
C MET A 348 -32.80 -1.01 13.13
N LEU A 349 -32.22 -2.17 12.78
CA LEU A 349 -32.95 -3.40 12.41
C LEU A 349 -32.43 -4.60 13.21
N GLY A 350 -33.28 -5.61 13.38
CA GLY A 350 -32.94 -6.87 14.04
C GLY A 350 -32.79 -6.70 15.56
N ASN A 351 -33.93 -6.55 16.24
CA ASN A 351 -34.03 -6.34 17.68
C ASN A 351 -33.22 -5.14 18.20
N PRO A 352 -33.41 -3.94 17.61
CA PRO A 352 -32.73 -2.74 18.03
C PRO A 352 -33.08 -2.35 19.48
N ILE A 353 -32.08 -1.83 20.16
CA ILE A 353 -32.19 -1.21 21.47
C ILE A 353 -31.51 0.16 21.42
N LEU A 354 -32.18 1.16 21.98
CA LEU A 354 -31.68 2.51 22.09
C LEU A 354 -31.74 2.93 23.56
N TRP A 355 -30.62 3.35 24.11
CA TRP A 355 -30.53 3.95 25.42
C TRP A 355 -30.37 5.45 25.29
N SER A 356 -31.30 6.18 25.90
CA SER A 356 -31.20 7.62 26.08
C SER A 356 -31.15 7.87 27.59
N GLN A 357 -29.94 8.10 28.10
CA GLN A 357 -29.66 8.30 29.53
C GLN A 357 -30.15 7.11 30.38
N ARG A 358 -31.23 7.26 31.17
CA ARG A 358 -31.83 6.21 32.01
C ARG A 358 -32.94 5.41 31.32
N ASN A 359 -33.33 5.82 30.11
CA ASN A 359 -34.43 5.24 29.37
C ASN A 359 -33.90 4.23 28.36
N GLN A 360 -34.54 3.06 28.32
CA GLN A 360 -34.30 2.01 27.34
C GLN A 360 -35.52 1.88 26.44
N MET A 361 -35.30 1.98 25.13
CA MET A 361 -36.32 1.80 24.11
C MET A 361 -36.00 0.58 23.25
N THR A 362 -36.98 -0.29 23.04
CA THR A 362 -36.85 -1.49 22.19
C THR A 362 -38.08 -1.65 21.30
N GLY A 363 -37.92 -2.35 20.18
CA GLY A 363 -38.99 -2.77 19.28
C GLY A 363 -38.42 -3.54 18.10
N ASP A 364 -39.23 -3.85 17.11
CA ASP A 364 -38.78 -4.63 15.94
C ASP A 364 -37.92 -3.77 14.99
N THR A 365 -38.24 -2.47 14.91
CA THR A 365 -37.47 -1.48 14.11
C THR A 365 -37.51 -0.12 14.79
N ILE A 366 -36.35 0.53 14.88
CA ILE A 366 -36.20 1.88 15.42
C ILE A 366 -35.74 2.79 14.27
N ILE A 367 -36.46 3.89 14.02
CA ILE A 367 -36.11 4.91 13.03
C ILE A 367 -35.90 6.24 13.75
N LEU A 368 -34.68 6.76 13.69
CA LEU A 368 -34.34 8.12 14.09
C LEU A 368 -34.41 9.03 12.87
N ILE A 369 -34.96 10.22 13.07
CA ILE A 369 -35.16 11.24 12.04
C ILE A 369 -34.40 12.49 12.48
N SER A 370 -33.42 12.90 11.67
CA SER A 370 -32.62 14.10 11.88
C SER A 370 -32.99 15.18 10.86
N ASN A 371 -32.94 16.44 11.28
CA ASN A 371 -33.08 17.56 10.37
C ASN A 371 -31.80 17.71 9.54
N THR A 372 -31.89 17.62 8.22
CA THR A 372 -30.72 17.65 7.33
C THR A 372 -30.04 19.02 7.22
N LYS A 373 -30.67 20.09 7.73
CA LYS A 373 -30.08 21.44 7.76
C LYS A 373 -29.41 21.76 9.09
N THR A 374 -30.04 21.38 10.20
CA THR A 374 -29.53 21.68 11.55
C THR A 374 -28.75 20.53 12.15
N GLU A 375 -28.81 19.34 11.55
CA GLU A 375 -28.25 18.07 12.04
C GLU A 375 -28.78 17.60 13.41
N LYS A 376 -29.77 18.30 13.98
CA LYS A 376 -30.43 17.94 15.23
C LYS A 376 -31.41 16.77 15.03
N LEU A 377 -31.56 15.96 16.07
CA LEU A 377 -32.67 15.00 16.15
C LEU A 377 -34.00 15.75 16.20
N ASP A 378 -34.93 15.30 15.37
CA ASP A 378 -36.30 15.80 15.30
C ASP A 378 -37.24 14.81 15.99
N SER A 379 -37.20 13.55 15.56
CA SER A 379 -38.13 12.53 16.02
C SER A 379 -37.54 11.11 15.98
N LEU A 380 -38.15 10.24 16.77
CA LEU A 380 -37.91 8.81 16.82
C LEU A 380 -39.22 8.07 16.60
N LYS A 381 -39.15 6.96 15.88
CA LYS A 381 -40.28 6.04 15.73
C LYS A 381 -39.84 4.61 15.97
N VAL A 382 -40.56 3.92 16.85
CA VAL A 382 -40.38 2.49 17.13
C VAL A 382 -41.60 1.75 16.61
N TYR A 383 -41.37 0.77 15.74
CA TYR A 383 -42.40 -0.03 15.09
C TYR A 383 -42.46 -1.42 15.70
N GLU A 384 -43.69 -1.83 16.04
CA GLU A 384 -44.06 -3.15 16.58
C GLU A 384 -43.33 -3.50 17.89
N ASN A 385 -44.07 -4.10 18.83
CA ASN A 385 -43.55 -4.46 20.15
C ASN A 385 -42.79 -3.32 20.86
N ALA A 386 -43.28 -2.09 20.70
CA ALA A 386 -42.62 -0.90 21.22
C ALA A 386 -42.65 -0.93 22.75
N PHE A 387 -41.47 -0.82 23.35
CA PHE A 387 -41.29 -0.87 24.79
C PHE A 387 -40.38 0.26 25.25
N LEU A 388 -40.80 0.97 26.30
CA LEU A 388 -40.02 1.96 27.02
C LEU A 388 -39.86 1.47 28.47
N ALA A 389 -38.63 1.32 28.93
CA ALA A 389 -38.32 0.98 30.30
C ALA A 389 -37.39 2.03 30.91
N GLN A 390 -37.64 2.42 32.15
CA GLN A 390 -36.81 3.32 32.93
C GLN A 390 -36.56 2.70 34.31
N GLU A 391 -35.30 2.59 34.72
CA GLU A 391 -34.93 2.11 36.05
C GLU A 391 -35.41 3.12 37.11
N ASP A 392 -36.12 2.66 38.15
CA ASP A 392 -36.55 3.51 39.27
C ASP A 392 -35.35 4.06 40.06
N THR A 393 -35.48 5.27 40.61
CA THR A 393 -34.39 6.03 41.26
C THR A 393 -33.85 5.36 42.52
N LEU A 394 -34.61 4.48 43.16
CA LEU A 394 -34.16 3.67 44.30
C LEU A 394 -33.94 2.19 43.95
N LYS A 395 -33.85 1.85 42.65
CA LYS A 395 -33.66 0.48 42.13
C LYS A 395 -34.68 -0.53 42.63
N ALA A 396 -35.90 -0.07 42.94
CA ALA A 396 -36.99 -0.94 43.41
C ALA A 396 -37.69 -1.70 42.26
N GLY A 397 -37.45 -1.31 41.01
CA GLY A 397 -38.04 -1.91 39.83
C GLY A 397 -37.90 -1.03 38.58
N TYR A 398 -38.71 -1.30 37.57
CA TYR A 398 -38.72 -0.55 36.32
C TYR A 398 -40.08 0.11 36.09
N ASN A 399 -40.06 1.39 35.76
CA ASN A 399 -41.18 2.06 35.12
C ASN A 399 -41.25 1.58 33.68
N GLN A 400 -42.39 1.03 33.27
CA GLN A 400 -42.52 0.26 32.04
C GLN A 400 -43.74 0.72 31.27
N VAL A 401 -43.57 0.91 29.96
CA VAL A 401 -44.66 1.17 29.04
C VAL A 401 -44.46 0.31 27.80
N LYS A 402 -45.52 -0.38 27.38
CA LYS A 402 -45.54 -1.12 26.11
C LYS A 402 -46.73 -0.69 25.25
N GLY A 403 -46.59 -0.84 23.93
CA GLY A 403 -47.65 -0.64 22.95
C GLY A 403 -47.23 -1.14 21.57
N GLN A 404 -48.04 -0.87 20.54
CA GLN A 404 -47.69 -1.30 19.18
C GLN A 404 -46.68 -0.36 18.52
N ILE A 405 -46.84 0.95 18.70
CA ILE A 405 -45.99 1.97 18.05
C ILE A 405 -45.63 3.04 19.08
N LEU A 406 -44.38 3.50 19.07
CA LEU A 406 -43.90 4.64 19.87
C LEU A 406 -43.39 5.75 18.96
N TYR A 407 -43.78 6.99 19.26
CA TYR A 407 -43.27 8.21 18.68
C TYR A 407 -42.57 9.03 19.76
N GLY A 408 -41.29 9.31 19.58
CA GLY A 408 -40.51 10.21 20.43
C GLY A 408 -40.25 11.53 19.73
N LEU A 409 -40.39 12.64 20.43
CA LEU A 409 -40.09 13.98 19.91
C LEU A 409 -38.90 14.58 20.66
N PHE A 410 -37.99 15.18 19.90
CA PHE A 410 -36.76 15.77 20.43
C PHE A 410 -36.80 17.29 20.33
N LYS A 411 -36.20 17.92 21.33
CA LYS A 411 -35.91 19.36 21.34
C LYS A 411 -34.49 19.53 21.85
N ASP A 412 -33.65 20.20 21.07
CA ASP A 412 -32.22 20.37 21.38
C ASP A 412 -31.50 19.05 21.70
N ASN A 413 -31.81 17.99 20.93
CA ASN A 413 -31.32 16.62 21.09
C ASN A 413 -31.72 15.92 22.41
N GLU A 414 -32.65 16.49 23.18
CA GLU A 414 -33.24 15.85 24.36
C GLU A 414 -34.69 15.42 24.07
N LEU A 415 -35.05 14.21 24.52
CA LEU A 415 -36.38 13.65 24.36
C LEU A 415 -37.34 14.37 25.32
N TYR A 416 -38.36 15.06 24.79
CA TYR A 416 -39.29 15.84 25.62
C TYR A 416 -40.72 15.26 25.63
N GLN A 417 -41.07 14.43 24.66
CA GLN A 417 -42.39 13.80 24.58
C GLN A 417 -42.28 12.40 23.99
N VAL A 418 -43.08 11.48 24.53
CA VAL A 418 -43.24 10.12 24.01
C VAL A 418 -44.72 9.79 23.91
N ASP A 419 -45.19 9.53 22.69
CA ASP A 419 -46.55 9.05 22.42
C ASP A 419 -46.50 7.56 22.08
N ILE A 420 -47.32 6.74 22.74
CA ILE A 420 -47.41 5.31 22.48
C ILE A 420 -48.85 4.97 22.12
N ASP A 421 -49.02 4.29 20.99
CA ASP A 421 -50.32 4.02 20.41
C ASP A 421 -50.59 2.51 20.31
N LYS A 422 -51.89 2.18 20.50
CA LYS A 422 -52.54 0.87 20.38
C LYS A 422 -52.13 -0.13 21.45
N ASN A 423 -53.15 -0.62 22.17
CA ASN A 423 -53.07 -1.66 23.20
C ASN A 423 -51.96 -1.38 24.22
N THR A 424 -52.01 -0.19 24.81
CA THR A 424 -50.95 0.26 25.71
C THR A 424 -51.15 -0.26 27.12
N GLU A 425 -50.06 -0.72 27.73
CA GLU A 425 -50.04 -1.17 29.12
C GLU A 425 -48.86 -0.51 29.84
N THR A 426 -49.09 -0.06 31.08
CA THR A 426 -48.07 0.57 31.93
C THR A 426 -47.99 -0.08 33.28
N ILE A 427 -46.79 -0.08 33.84
CA ILE A 427 -46.53 -0.31 35.27
C ILE A 427 -45.60 0.82 35.74
N PHE A 428 -46.05 1.62 36.69
CA PHE A 428 -45.25 2.68 37.31
C PHE A 428 -45.20 2.57 38.82
N PHE A 429 -44.01 2.76 39.38
CA PHE A 429 -43.78 2.83 40.81
C PHE A 429 -44.03 4.28 41.26
N GLN A 430 -45.16 4.52 41.93
CA GLN A 430 -45.54 5.85 42.39
C GLN A 430 -44.90 6.14 43.74
N ARG A 431 -44.25 7.31 43.87
CA ARG A 431 -43.57 7.75 45.09
C ARG A 431 -44.10 9.11 45.55
N GLU A 432 -43.94 9.38 46.85
CA GLU A 432 -44.22 10.72 47.41
C GLU A 432 -43.28 11.77 46.80
N SER A 433 -43.83 12.94 46.48
CA SER A 433 -43.11 14.04 45.81
C SER A 433 -42.17 14.83 46.74
N GLU A 434 -42.30 14.66 48.07
CA GLU A 434 -41.48 15.36 49.08
C GLU A 434 -41.10 14.39 50.21
N GLY A 435 -39.89 14.55 50.80
CA GLY A 435 -39.42 13.73 51.92
C GLY A 435 -38.59 12.50 51.51
N GLU A 436 -38.79 11.36 52.17
CA GLU A 436 -37.98 10.13 52.01
C GLU A 436 -38.27 9.32 50.72
N LEU A 437 -38.99 9.88 49.73
CA LEU A 437 -39.40 9.23 48.47
C LEU A 437 -40.06 7.85 48.67
N LYS A 438 -40.95 7.74 49.66
CA LYS A 438 -41.61 6.47 50.00
C LYS A 438 -42.50 5.99 48.85
N LEU A 439 -42.51 4.68 48.63
CA LEU A 439 -43.37 4.05 47.63
C LEU A 439 -44.83 4.12 48.10
N ILE A 440 -45.67 4.81 47.33
CA ILE A 440 -47.13 4.91 47.54
C ILE A 440 -47.79 3.61 47.06
N GLY A 441 -47.36 3.12 45.89
CA GLY A 441 -47.86 1.89 45.30
C GLY A 441 -47.37 1.68 43.87
N ILE A 442 -47.82 0.59 43.25
CA ILE A 442 -47.52 0.22 41.88
C ILE A 442 -48.78 0.43 41.06
N ASN A 443 -48.77 1.44 40.19
CA ASN A 443 -49.88 1.78 39.33
C ASN A 443 -49.80 0.98 38.03
N LYS A 444 -50.82 0.17 37.75
CA LYS A 444 -50.93 -0.61 36.52
C LYS A 444 -52.12 -0.12 35.71
N VAL A 445 -51.89 0.33 34.48
CA VAL A 445 -52.94 0.95 33.64
C VAL A 445 -52.91 0.40 32.22
N LEU A 446 -54.10 0.05 31.70
CA LEU A 446 -54.39 -0.27 30.32
C LEU A 446 -55.11 0.91 29.66
N SER A 447 -54.77 1.22 28.41
CA SER A 447 -55.48 2.22 27.60
C SER A 447 -55.31 1.97 26.10
N SER A 448 -55.99 2.75 25.26
CA SER A 448 -55.77 2.68 23.80
C SER A 448 -54.47 3.39 23.40
N SER A 449 -54.16 4.54 24.01
CA SER A 449 -52.92 5.28 23.78
C SER A 449 -52.49 6.06 25.03
N ILE A 450 -51.22 6.48 25.02
CA ILE A 450 -50.55 7.18 26.12
C ILE A 450 -49.70 8.31 25.56
N ARG A 451 -49.71 9.46 26.24
CA ARG A 451 -48.75 10.54 26.06
C ARG A 451 -47.95 10.73 27.34
N MET A 452 -46.64 10.74 27.23
CA MET A 452 -45.72 11.05 28.31
C MET A 452 -44.97 12.33 27.99
N LEU A 453 -44.93 13.25 28.95
CA LEU A 453 -44.08 14.43 28.90
C LEU A 453 -42.84 14.17 29.74
N MET A 454 -41.69 14.50 29.18
CA MET A 454 -40.38 14.29 29.79
C MET A 454 -39.80 15.65 30.19
N SER A 455 -39.28 15.74 31.40
CA SER A 455 -38.58 16.91 31.91
C SER A 455 -37.39 16.47 32.75
N ASN A 456 -36.27 17.18 32.63
CA ASN A 456 -35.01 16.82 33.29
C ASN A 456 -34.66 15.33 33.18
N ARG A 457 -34.96 14.71 32.03
CA ARG A 457 -34.62 13.31 31.71
C ARG A 457 -35.46 12.25 32.42
N GLU A 458 -36.54 12.67 33.08
CA GLU A 458 -37.49 11.81 33.78
C GLU A 458 -38.92 12.03 33.27
N ILE A 459 -39.79 11.05 33.51
CA ILE A 459 -41.22 11.13 33.17
C ILE A 459 -41.87 12.08 34.18
N GLU A 460 -42.39 13.22 33.72
CA GLU A 460 -43.05 14.22 34.56
C GLU A 460 -44.57 13.98 34.57
N ASP A 461 -45.19 13.94 33.39
CA ASP A 461 -46.63 13.76 33.23
C ASP A 461 -46.93 12.55 32.34
N VAL A 462 -47.99 11.82 32.70
CA VAL A 462 -48.54 10.73 31.90
C VAL A 462 -50.04 10.91 31.70
N TYR A 463 -50.45 11.01 30.44
CA TYR A 463 -51.85 11.09 30.03
C TYR A 463 -52.27 9.80 29.34
N TYR A 464 -53.36 9.21 29.82
CA TYR A 464 -53.98 8.02 29.24
C TYR A 464 -55.21 8.43 28.43
N TYR A 465 -55.39 7.81 27.26
CA TYR A 465 -56.53 8.12 26.37
C TYR A 465 -57.29 6.86 25.97
N GLN A 466 -58.61 6.94 26.11
CA GLN A 466 -59.61 5.93 25.73
C GLN A 466 -59.47 4.58 26.45
N ASN A 467 -60.61 3.96 26.78
CA ASN A 467 -60.69 2.63 27.39
C ASN A 467 -59.72 2.43 28.57
N ILE A 468 -59.67 3.42 29.47
CA ILE A 468 -58.71 3.47 30.57
C ILE A 468 -59.17 2.53 31.67
N ASP A 469 -58.35 1.53 31.99
CA ASP A 469 -58.55 0.62 33.13
C ASP A 469 -57.26 0.59 33.97
N GLY A 470 -57.32 1.19 35.16
CA GLY A 470 -56.16 1.43 36.00
C GLY A 470 -56.39 0.99 37.44
N THR A 471 -55.41 0.30 38.03
CA THR A 471 -55.44 -0.13 39.42
C THR A 471 -54.11 0.21 40.10
N LEU A 472 -54.20 0.89 41.26
CA LEU A 472 -53.06 1.13 42.14
C LEU A 472 -52.97 0.01 43.18
N TYR A 473 -51.92 -0.79 43.10
CA TYR A 473 -51.65 -1.85 44.06
C TYR A 473 -50.69 -1.37 45.15
N ARG A 474 -50.93 -1.77 46.39
CA ARG A 474 -49.86 -1.71 47.41
C ARG A 474 -48.81 -2.76 47.06
N GLU A 475 -47.56 -2.51 47.42
CA GLU A 475 -46.46 -3.42 47.07
C GLU A 475 -46.72 -4.87 47.51
N ILE A 476 -47.28 -5.08 48.70
CA ILE A 476 -47.58 -6.41 49.23
C ILE A 476 -48.73 -7.14 48.52
N ASP A 477 -49.61 -6.40 47.83
CA ASP A 477 -50.78 -6.97 47.15
C ASP A 477 -50.44 -7.44 45.73
N LEU A 478 -49.32 -6.98 45.15
CA LEU A 478 -48.88 -7.33 43.81
C LEU A 478 -47.66 -8.27 43.88
N PRO A 479 -47.80 -9.55 43.54
CA PRO A 479 -46.69 -10.50 43.58
C PRO A 479 -45.60 -10.08 42.58
N GLU A 480 -44.33 -10.37 42.89
CA GLU A 480 -43.17 -9.89 42.13
C GLU A 480 -43.26 -10.21 40.63
N ASN A 481 -43.74 -11.41 40.28
CA ASN A 481 -43.92 -11.83 38.89
C ASN A 481 -44.95 -11.00 38.09
N ALA A 482 -45.83 -10.26 38.77
CA ALA A 482 -46.83 -9.38 38.16
C ALA A 482 -46.41 -7.90 38.13
N ARG A 483 -45.21 -7.58 38.65
CA ARG A 483 -44.62 -6.22 38.65
C ARG A 483 -43.88 -5.89 37.34
N GLU A 484 -43.80 -6.85 36.43
CA GLU A 484 -43.16 -6.69 35.13
C GLU A 484 -44.16 -7.00 34.01
N LEU A 485 -44.10 -6.19 32.95
CA LEU A 485 -44.87 -6.43 31.75
C LEU A 485 -44.25 -7.57 30.96
N SER A 486 -45.10 -8.45 30.42
CA SER A 486 -44.66 -9.45 29.46
C SER A 486 -43.93 -8.77 28.30
N GLY A 487 -42.70 -9.21 28.03
CA GLY A 487 -41.82 -8.63 27.00
C GLY A 487 -40.77 -7.66 27.54
N LEU A 488 -40.79 -7.32 28.84
CA LEU A 488 -39.69 -6.58 29.45
C LEU A 488 -38.38 -7.36 29.27
N ASN A 489 -37.39 -6.70 28.69
CA ASN A 489 -36.03 -7.20 28.58
C ASN A 489 -35.06 -6.08 28.92
N TRP A 490 -34.77 -5.89 30.21
CA TRP A 490 -33.81 -4.88 30.64
C TRP A 490 -32.38 -5.30 30.27
N ARG A 491 -31.69 -4.46 29.51
CA ARG A 491 -30.34 -4.71 28.97
C ARG A 491 -29.35 -3.62 29.38
N GLY A 492 -29.49 -3.07 30.58
CA GLY A 492 -28.62 -2.00 31.09
C GLY A 492 -27.12 -2.36 31.15
N GLU A 493 -26.78 -3.64 31.32
CA GLU A 493 -25.39 -4.12 31.30
C GLU A 493 -24.75 -4.05 29.90
N GLU A 494 -25.57 -4.09 28.84
CA GLU A 494 -25.11 -3.95 27.45
C GLU A 494 -24.95 -2.49 27.01
N GLN A 495 -25.34 -1.53 27.85
CA GLN A 495 -25.27 -0.12 27.54
C GLN A 495 -23.82 0.30 27.25
N ILE A 496 -23.65 1.01 26.13
CA ILE A 496 -22.35 1.51 25.66
C ILE A 496 -22.15 2.88 26.32
N LYS A 497 -21.20 2.95 27.27
CA LYS A 497 -20.97 4.15 28.10
C LYS A 497 -19.71 4.91 27.67
N SER A 498 -18.90 4.31 26.81
CA SER A 498 -17.64 4.87 26.32
C SER A 498 -17.30 4.35 24.93
N LYS A 499 -16.32 4.99 24.27
CA LYS A 499 -15.80 4.51 22.98
C LYS A 499 -15.18 3.10 23.06
N ALA A 500 -14.60 2.73 24.20
CA ALA A 500 -14.00 1.41 24.39
C ALA A 500 -15.07 0.29 24.38
N ASP A 501 -16.28 0.62 24.83
CA ASP A 501 -17.40 -0.33 24.89
C ASP A 501 -17.91 -0.75 23.51
N LEU A 502 -17.62 0.03 22.47
CA LEU A 502 -17.95 -0.33 21.08
C LEU A 502 -17.35 -1.68 20.69
N PHE A 503 -16.18 -2.03 21.21
CA PHE A 503 -15.48 -3.28 20.90
C PHE A 503 -15.59 -4.35 22.00
N ARG A 504 -16.47 -4.15 22.99
CA ARG A 504 -16.63 -5.06 24.13
C ARG A 504 -16.98 -6.48 23.66
N GLY A 505 -16.25 -7.48 24.15
CA GLY A 505 -16.50 -8.90 23.82
C GLY A 505 -15.94 -9.37 22.48
N GLU A 506 -15.24 -8.51 21.72
CA GLU A 506 -14.54 -8.93 20.52
C GLU A 506 -13.20 -9.58 20.84
N ALA A 507 -12.80 -10.54 19.99
CA ALA A 507 -11.46 -11.13 20.06
C ALA A 507 -10.39 -10.06 19.75
N PRO A 508 -9.18 -10.19 20.33
CA PRO A 508 -8.03 -9.39 19.93
C PRO A 508 -7.80 -9.51 18.42
N LEU A 509 -7.47 -8.39 17.78
CA LEU A 509 -7.22 -8.38 16.36
C LEU A 509 -5.84 -8.96 16.03
N GLU A 510 -5.82 -9.97 15.17
CA GLU A 510 -4.59 -10.45 14.54
C GLU A 510 -4.40 -9.77 13.19
N LEU A 511 -3.34 -8.98 13.07
CA LEU A 511 -2.99 -8.31 11.81
C LEU A 511 -2.45 -9.31 10.80
N ILE A 512 -2.86 -9.17 9.55
CA ILE A 512 -2.33 -9.98 8.46
C ILE A 512 -0.86 -9.65 8.27
N LYS A 513 -0.01 -10.68 8.19
CA LYS A 513 1.40 -10.50 7.83
C LYS A 513 1.50 -10.12 6.36
N ILE A 514 1.77 -8.84 6.10
CA ILE A 514 1.96 -8.33 4.75
C ILE A 514 3.28 -8.88 4.21
N LYS A 515 3.21 -9.67 3.12
CA LYS A 515 4.42 -10.07 2.40
C LYS A 515 4.93 -8.87 1.63
N GLY A 516 6.12 -8.41 2.01
CA GLY A 516 6.74 -7.26 1.37
C GLY A 516 7.17 -7.54 -0.07
N ILE A 517 7.49 -6.46 -0.77
CA ILE A 517 8.23 -6.48 -2.03
C ILE A 517 9.64 -7.01 -1.73
N PRO A 518 10.37 -7.65 -2.67
CA PRO A 518 11.79 -7.96 -2.48
C PRO A 518 12.61 -6.68 -2.26
N LEU A 519 13.64 -6.74 -1.41
CA LEU A 519 14.59 -5.62 -1.28
C LEU A 519 15.36 -5.45 -2.59
N PRO A 520 15.77 -4.21 -2.93
CA PRO A 520 16.62 -4.00 -4.09
C PRO A 520 17.92 -4.79 -3.90
N LYS A 521 18.42 -5.39 -4.98
CA LYS A 521 19.76 -5.98 -4.96
C LYS A 521 20.77 -4.86 -4.73
N VAL A 522 21.72 -5.11 -3.83
CA VAL A 522 22.92 -4.28 -3.68
C VAL A 522 23.79 -4.58 -4.89
N GLU A 523 24.06 -3.56 -5.68
CA GLU A 523 24.86 -3.67 -6.89
C GLU A 523 26.29 -3.27 -6.57
N ASP A 524 27.26 -3.92 -7.21
CA ASP A 524 28.67 -3.54 -7.10
C ASP A 524 28.88 -2.10 -7.57
N ASP A 525 29.89 -1.44 -7.03
CA ASP A 525 30.27 -0.09 -7.43
C ASP A 525 30.50 0.01 -8.95
N PHE A 526 30.33 1.22 -9.50
CA PHE A 526 30.56 1.48 -10.93
C PHE A 526 31.98 1.10 -11.36
N PHE A 527 32.96 1.33 -10.47
CA PHE A 527 34.36 0.97 -10.61
C PHE A 527 34.74 0.14 -9.37
N ASP A 528 34.38 -1.13 -9.36
CA ASP A 528 34.82 -2.06 -8.32
C ASP A 528 36.32 -2.40 -8.47
N GLU A 529 36.90 -3.07 -7.47
CA GLU A 529 38.33 -3.38 -7.43
C GLU A 529 38.80 -4.12 -8.69
N ASP A 530 38.01 -5.06 -9.20
CA ASP A 530 38.32 -5.82 -10.42
C ASP A 530 38.29 -4.95 -11.67
N THR A 531 37.32 -4.05 -11.81
CA THR A 531 37.28 -3.10 -12.92
C THR A 531 38.43 -2.11 -12.84
N VAL A 532 38.70 -1.53 -11.68
CA VAL A 532 39.81 -0.59 -11.48
C VAL A 532 41.13 -1.26 -11.82
N LYS A 533 41.40 -2.44 -11.26
CA LYS A 533 42.63 -3.19 -11.53
C LYS A 533 42.79 -3.50 -13.02
N ARG A 534 41.72 -3.95 -13.70
CA ARG A 534 41.74 -4.21 -15.15
C ARG A 534 42.06 -2.95 -15.95
N LEU A 535 41.54 -1.79 -15.54
CA LEU A 535 41.77 -0.50 -16.20
C LEU A 535 43.21 0.01 -15.95
N GLU A 536 43.73 -0.15 -14.74
CA GLU A 536 45.11 0.20 -14.37
C GLU A 536 46.14 -0.69 -15.08
N ASP A 537 45.92 -2.01 -15.11
CA ASP A 537 46.82 -2.98 -15.76
C ASP A 537 46.93 -2.77 -17.28
N ASN A 538 45.95 -2.10 -17.89
CA ASN A 538 45.88 -1.83 -19.34
C ASN A 538 45.86 -0.33 -19.64
N LYS A 539 46.48 0.46 -18.78
CA LYS A 539 46.52 1.93 -18.86
C LYS A 539 47.23 2.38 -20.13
N SER A 540 46.50 3.05 -21.03
CA SER A 540 47.05 3.68 -22.23
C SER A 540 47.39 5.14 -21.96
N GLU A 541 48.57 5.60 -22.37
CA GLU A 541 49.01 6.97 -22.14
C GLU A 541 48.00 8.01 -22.69
N GLY A 542 47.56 8.92 -21.82
CA GLY A 542 46.65 10.02 -22.12
C GLY A 542 45.15 9.67 -22.19
N SER A 543 44.70 8.50 -21.73
CA SER A 543 43.27 8.25 -21.51
C SER A 543 42.71 9.27 -20.51
N ARG A 544 41.57 9.89 -20.84
CA ARG A 544 40.86 10.81 -19.95
C ARG A 544 39.96 10.08 -18.96
N LEU A 545 39.76 8.77 -19.14
CA LEU A 545 39.03 7.91 -18.21
C LEU A 545 39.65 8.00 -16.80
N LEU A 546 40.98 7.97 -16.71
CA LEU A 546 41.68 8.03 -15.43
C LEU A 546 41.53 9.37 -14.69
N GLU A 547 41.42 10.49 -15.41
CA GLU A 547 41.12 11.79 -14.78
C GLU A 547 39.70 11.81 -14.18
N GLN A 548 38.79 11.02 -14.74
CA GLN A 548 37.43 10.88 -14.24
C GLN A 548 37.36 9.90 -13.07
N GLU A 549 38.12 8.80 -13.10
CA GLU A 549 38.29 7.87 -11.96
C GLU A 549 38.83 8.58 -10.71
N LEU A 550 39.85 9.44 -10.87
CA LEU A 550 40.40 10.23 -9.76
C LEU A 550 39.35 11.17 -9.15
N LYS A 551 38.57 11.86 -9.98
CA LYS A 551 37.47 12.72 -9.51
C LYS A 551 36.36 11.91 -8.84
N ASP A 552 36.07 10.73 -9.35
CA ASP A 552 35.01 9.86 -8.83
C ASP A 552 35.40 9.19 -7.50
N ALA A 553 36.68 8.83 -7.33
CA ALA A 553 37.23 8.37 -6.05
C ALA A 553 37.23 9.49 -5.00
N GLU A 554 37.61 10.72 -5.37
CA GLU A 554 37.51 11.90 -4.50
C GLU A 554 36.05 12.22 -4.11
N LEU A 555 35.10 12.10 -5.04
CA LEU A 555 33.66 12.26 -4.77
C LEU A 555 33.11 11.18 -3.84
N LYS A 556 33.58 9.92 -3.98
CA LYS A 556 33.21 8.80 -3.09
C LYS A 556 33.70 9.05 -1.66
N GLU A 557 34.98 9.40 -1.47
CA GLU A 557 35.53 9.75 -0.16
C GLU A 557 34.80 10.94 0.48
N THR A 558 34.38 11.92 -0.33
CA THR A 558 33.65 13.10 0.14
C THR A 558 32.23 12.75 0.61
N ASN A 559 31.51 11.91 -0.14
CA ASN A 559 30.16 11.46 0.23
C ASN A 559 30.16 10.52 1.43
N GLU A 560 31.11 9.58 1.51
CA GLU A 560 31.27 8.69 2.67
C GLU A 560 31.60 9.48 3.96
N LYS A 561 32.42 10.54 3.84
CA LYS A 561 32.65 11.47 4.96
C LYS A 561 31.37 12.23 5.35
N LEU A 562 30.57 12.69 4.39
CA LEU A 562 29.31 13.40 4.67
C LEU A 562 28.29 12.49 5.37
N ASP A 563 28.16 11.25 4.91
CA ASP A 563 27.26 10.24 5.49
C ASP A 563 27.73 9.80 6.88
N SER A 564 29.06 9.70 7.10
CA SER A 564 29.61 9.41 8.43
C SER A 564 29.34 10.54 9.44
N LEU A 565 29.32 11.79 9.00
CA LEU A 565 29.03 12.97 9.82
C LEU A 565 27.53 13.11 10.15
N GLN A 566 26.64 12.67 9.27
CA GLN A 566 25.19 12.63 9.52
C GLN A 566 24.77 11.48 10.44
N ASN A 567 25.53 10.38 10.47
CA ASN A 567 25.26 9.22 11.32
C ASN A 567 25.76 9.38 12.77
N LEU A 568 26.46 10.47 13.12
CA LEU A 568 26.97 10.72 14.48
C LEU A 568 25.91 11.25 15.47
N ASP A 569 24.71 11.64 15.02
CA ASP A 569 23.66 12.20 15.87
C ASP A 569 22.61 11.18 16.37
N THR A 570 22.82 9.87 16.17
CA THR A 570 21.88 8.83 16.65
C THR A 570 22.55 7.62 17.28
N ILE A 571 23.14 7.77 18.47
CA ILE A 571 23.46 6.61 19.32
C ILE A 571 23.09 6.90 20.79
N THR A 572 22.05 6.21 21.26
CA THR A 572 21.82 5.90 22.69
C THR A 572 21.82 4.38 22.85
N PRO A 573 22.44 3.79 23.89
CA PRO A 573 22.74 2.36 23.92
C PRO A 573 21.53 1.54 24.38
N LYS A 574 21.30 0.38 23.73
CA LYS A 574 20.37 -0.66 24.21
C LYS A 574 21.16 -1.84 24.80
N THR A 575 20.74 -2.21 26.01
CA THR A 575 21.15 -3.36 26.82
C THR A 575 20.70 -4.68 26.19
N GLU A 576 21.59 -5.68 26.19
CA GLU A 576 21.33 -7.06 25.76
C GLU A 576 20.50 -7.85 26.79
N ILE A 577 19.48 -8.57 26.32
CA ILE A 577 18.90 -9.72 27.03
C ILE A 577 18.87 -10.89 26.02
N LYS A 578 19.47 -12.01 26.43
CA LYS A 578 19.46 -13.30 25.73
C LYS A 578 18.19 -14.06 26.12
N GLU A 579 17.54 -14.70 25.15
CA GLU A 579 16.63 -15.83 25.43
C GLU A 579 16.62 -16.82 24.26
N ASP A 580 16.40 -18.07 24.65
CA ASP A 580 16.81 -19.30 23.98
C ASP A 580 15.90 -19.77 22.84
N VAL A 581 16.49 -20.63 21.99
CA VAL A 581 15.89 -21.27 20.82
C VAL A 581 15.27 -22.61 21.23
N GLU A 582 13.96 -22.79 21.02
CA GLU A 582 13.32 -24.10 20.91
C GLU A 582 12.90 -24.41 19.46
N LYS A 583 13.27 -25.62 19.02
CA LYS A 583 12.95 -26.23 17.73
C LYS A 583 11.62 -26.96 17.83
N GLU A 584 10.74 -26.78 16.85
CA GLU A 584 9.74 -27.79 16.51
C GLU A 584 9.52 -27.94 14.99
N THR A 585 9.04 -29.14 14.66
CA THR A 585 9.31 -29.92 13.46
C THR A 585 8.26 -29.72 12.35
N ARG A 586 8.69 -29.81 11.08
CA ARG A 586 7.83 -29.86 9.89
C ARG A 586 7.07 -31.20 9.79
N LYS A 587 5.83 -31.17 9.26
CA LYS A 587 5.24 -32.27 8.50
C LYS A 587 4.42 -31.80 7.28
N ASP A 588 4.81 -32.38 6.15
CA ASP A 588 4.06 -32.88 5.00
C ASP A 588 3.32 -31.98 3.99
N GLN A 589 3.73 -32.19 2.74
CA GLN A 589 3.20 -31.68 1.48
C GLN A 589 2.00 -32.50 0.98
N LYS A 590 1.12 -31.86 0.21
CA LYS A 590 0.38 -32.54 -0.87
C LYS A 590 0.21 -31.63 -2.09
N LYS A 591 0.46 -32.20 -3.26
CA LYS A 591 0.47 -31.61 -4.61
C LYS A 591 -0.77 -32.10 -5.36
N THR A 592 -1.62 -31.23 -5.91
CA THR A 592 -2.30 -31.48 -7.21
C THR A 592 -2.97 -30.26 -7.84
N SER A 593 -2.68 -30.10 -9.14
CA SER A 593 -3.52 -29.66 -10.28
C SER A 593 -4.22 -28.28 -10.34
N MET A 594 -3.91 -27.59 -11.44
CA MET A 594 -4.57 -26.42 -12.05
C MET A 594 -6.11 -26.49 -12.09
N ILE A 595 -6.76 -25.36 -11.78
CA ILE A 595 -7.86 -24.71 -12.53
C ILE A 595 -7.87 -23.23 -12.09
N ASP A 596 -7.89 -22.34 -13.08
CA ASP A 596 -8.01 -20.88 -12.94
C ASP A 596 -9.48 -20.51 -12.66
N LEU A 597 -9.76 -19.80 -11.55
CA LEU A 597 -11.12 -19.52 -11.05
C LEU A 597 -11.08 -18.26 -10.15
N ASP A 598 -11.03 -17.07 -10.76
CA ASP A 598 -10.98 -15.80 -10.03
C ASP A 598 -12.23 -14.92 -10.14
N MET A 599 -13.43 -15.51 -10.28
CA MET A 599 -14.70 -14.75 -10.26
C MET A 599 -15.86 -15.37 -9.46
N SER A 600 -15.60 -16.27 -8.50
CA SER A 600 -16.68 -16.81 -7.64
C SER A 600 -16.36 -16.83 -6.13
N ARG A 601 -15.42 -16.00 -5.66
CA ARG A 601 -14.96 -16.02 -4.27
C ARG A 601 -15.57 -14.90 -3.41
N THR A 602 -15.98 -15.28 -2.20
CA THR A 602 -16.43 -14.39 -1.11
C THR A 602 -15.27 -13.56 -0.53
N ALA A 603 -15.56 -12.44 0.13
CA ALA A 603 -14.53 -11.56 0.72
C ALA A 603 -13.56 -12.30 1.67
N LYS A 604 -14.05 -13.33 2.37
CA LYS A 604 -13.25 -14.20 3.25
C LYS A 604 -12.22 -15.06 2.51
N GLU A 605 -12.46 -15.39 1.25
CA GLU A 605 -11.59 -16.24 0.42
C GLU A 605 -10.51 -15.42 -0.31
N ARG A 606 -10.76 -14.13 -0.56
CA ARG A 606 -9.79 -13.21 -1.21
C ARG A 606 -8.66 -12.75 -0.27
N ASP A 607 -8.89 -12.84 1.03
CA ASP A 607 -7.92 -12.59 2.10
C ASP A 607 -6.67 -13.52 2.03
N SER A 608 -6.74 -14.59 1.22
CA SER A 608 -5.68 -15.61 1.09
C SER A 608 -4.79 -15.47 -0.15
N ILE A 609 -5.06 -14.52 -1.05
CA ILE A 609 -4.28 -14.39 -2.30
C ILE A 609 -2.94 -13.71 -1.99
N THR A 610 -1.99 -14.58 -1.71
CA THR A 610 -0.57 -14.28 -1.69
C THR A 610 -0.08 -14.11 -3.13
N VAL A 611 0.72 -13.08 -3.39
CA VAL A 611 1.59 -13.03 -4.59
C VAL A 611 2.40 -14.33 -4.65
N THR A 612 2.08 -15.17 -5.61
CA THR A 612 2.89 -16.35 -5.95
C THR A 612 4.21 -15.84 -6.52
N THR A 613 5.21 -15.73 -5.67
CA THR A 613 6.60 -15.61 -6.09
C THR A 613 6.99 -16.95 -6.68
N LEU A 614 7.15 -17.00 -8.01
CA LEU A 614 7.82 -18.11 -8.67
C LEU A 614 9.25 -18.17 -8.11
N GLN A 615 9.56 -19.24 -7.38
CA GLN A 615 10.91 -19.53 -6.95
C GLN A 615 11.81 -19.64 -8.19
N TYR A 616 12.86 -18.83 -8.25
CA TYR A 616 14.00 -19.08 -9.12
C TYR A 616 14.53 -20.48 -8.80
N LYS A 617 14.52 -21.35 -9.81
CA LYS A 617 15.17 -22.65 -9.75
C LYS A 617 16.64 -22.38 -10.04
N GLU A 618 17.46 -22.25 -9.00
CA GLU A 618 18.91 -22.38 -9.17
C GLU A 618 19.20 -23.76 -9.78
N GLU A 619 19.93 -23.75 -10.88
CA GLU A 619 20.43 -24.95 -11.53
C GLU A 619 21.43 -25.65 -10.59
N GLU A 620 20.98 -26.68 -9.89
CA GLU A 620 21.86 -27.70 -9.30
C GLU A 620 22.55 -28.47 -10.43
N ASN A 621 23.69 -27.95 -10.86
CA ASN A 621 24.70 -28.74 -11.57
C ASN A 621 25.76 -29.20 -10.56
N ASN A 622 25.91 -30.52 -10.48
CA ASN A 622 26.91 -31.34 -9.77
C ASN A 622 26.50 -32.01 -8.45
N LYS A 623 26.75 -33.35 -8.46
CA LYS A 623 26.46 -34.40 -7.46
C LYS A 623 25.03 -34.95 -7.62
N VAL A 624 24.78 -36.15 -8.16
CA VAL A 624 25.37 -37.44 -7.80
C VAL A 624 25.27 -38.40 -9.00
N ILE A 625 26.39 -38.60 -9.70
CA ILE A 625 26.70 -39.86 -10.36
C ILE A 625 27.29 -40.74 -9.26
N ASP A 626 26.44 -41.41 -8.48
CA ASP A 626 26.78 -42.56 -7.62
C ASP A 626 25.52 -43.04 -6.87
N SER A 627 24.70 -43.87 -7.50
CA SER A 627 23.78 -44.80 -6.82
C SER A 627 22.97 -45.69 -7.79
N LEU A 628 23.55 -46.05 -8.93
CA LEU A 628 23.06 -47.18 -9.75
C LEU A 628 24.08 -48.32 -9.78
N GLN A 629 24.53 -48.71 -8.59
CA GLN A 629 25.08 -50.04 -8.34
C GLN A 629 24.61 -50.56 -6.98
N LYS A 630 23.78 -51.62 -7.06
CA LYS A 630 23.39 -52.61 -6.05
C LYS A 630 21.95 -52.50 -5.51
N GLN A 631 21.17 -53.45 -6.03
CA GLN A 631 19.98 -54.14 -5.49
C GLN A 631 18.66 -53.38 -5.47
#